data_AF-A0A257A8P3-F1
#
_entry.id   AF-A0A257A8P3-F1
#
_cell.length_a   1.000
_cell.length_b   1.000
_cell.length_c   1.000
_cell.angle_alpha   90.00
_cell.angle_beta   90.00
_cell.angle_gamma   90.00
#
_symmetry.space_group_name_H-M   'P 1'
#
loop_
_entity.id
_entity.type
_entity.pdbx_description
1 polymer ?
#
loop_
_entity_poly.entity_id
_entity_poly.type
_entity_poly.pdbx_seq_one_letter_code
_entity_poly.pdbx_strand_id
1 'polypeptide(L)'
;MKALELKYAYNFEKGKKMITEALTKAGAILKNGKWYYNGKPIVLKFFIRIEDYRKEIGDYVASQLEKVGFTVEKLYRPARDAVPIVYGSDPREGKWHLYTEGWAYTAISAYDDIDPDFFCTSPYSGAVFKVYKPPEELVEVAKKLSAAKYKSLKERNELVRKAAELALEDSVRIWLVDQITPFAYSSNIEEMVYDLYGGPFSLFSLRTIKFKGKVGGMVKAGNMRMFTSAYNPIAGFTWLYDVFVFYAVSDPTVFPHPHTGKYIPVRAKFQVRTAGPEGVLKVPPTALKYNVSKRKWVEVGPNVTAKSVVRFIFTLGKWHDGQPVTLADILMSLATTFEIATPNSTLYDPSAVTPTTETFVKTFKGISIVAGNVYDVYVDYWHPDKSYIANLASIGATVPWEVQALMNVAVADRKLAFSDTRAEEWKVDWLDLTKGRSLDILKSYMEKFKKENYIPPEIKGYVTPEEARARWRAISYWFDKYGHFYVSDGPFYIAKVDTVARQVIMKAFREYPFRADRWAYLIKPRVPSIVVSGPSEATLGSRVVFNVTSTFEGRPYTRVGVKYLLLSPKGVVILRGDAKAVGMGVFTIEFSPEETSKLTPGAYTLMVIGVGEEAATPIIKTTSIVFVPG
;
A
#
# COMPACT_ATOMS: atom_id res chain seq x y z
N MET A 1 -19.32 8.77 -0.26
CA MET A 1 -18.98 7.91 0.91
C MET A 1 -20.02 8.03 2.00
N LYS A 2 -20.16 9.15 2.74
CA LYS A 2 -21.13 9.23 3.84
C LYS A 2 -22.58 8.86 3.48
N ALA A 3 -23.06 9.26 2.30
CA ALA A 3 -24.37 8.85 1.80
C ALA A 3 -24.51 7.33 1.56
N LEU A 4 -23.43 6.65 1.12
CA LEU A 4 -23.41 5.20 0.95
C LEU A 4 -23.41 4.49 2.32
N GLU A 5 -22.63 4.98 3.29
CA GLU A 5 -22.64 4.45 4.67
C GLU A 5 -24.05 4.48 5.27
N LEU A 6 -24.80 5.56 5.02
CA LEU A 6 -26.19 5.68 5.49
C LEU A 6 -27.14 4.74 4.74
N LYS A 7 -26.95 4.55 3.42
CA LYS A 7 -27.74 3.63 2.59
C LYS A 7 -27.59 2.17 3.02
N TYR A 8 -26.36 1.77 3.39
CA TYR A 8 -26.00 0.40 3.79
C TYR A 8 -25.85 0.23 5.30
N ALA A 9 -26.36 1.16 6.11
CA ALA A 9 -26.35 1.05 7.56
C ALA A 9 -27.09 -0.22 8.02
N TYR A 10 -26.64 -0.79 9.15
CA TYR A 10 -27.22 -2.02 9.69
C TYR A 10 -28.73 -1.89 9.90
N ASN A 11 -29.49 -2.80 9.29
CA ASN A 11 -30.94 -2.90 9.42
C ASN A 11 -31.34 -4.38 9.36
N PHE A 12 -31.54 -4.97 10.54
CA PHE A 12 -31.85 -6.39 10.67
C PHE A 12 -33.13 -6.80 9.93
N GLU A 13 -34.21 -6.05 10.12
CA GLU A 13 -35.51 -6.39 9.52
C GLU A 13 -35.48 -6.30 7.99
N LYS A 14 -34.80 -5.28 7.44
CA LYS A 14 -34.59 -5.19 5.99
C LYS A 14 -33.78 -6.36 5.47
N GLY A 15 -32.67 -6.71 6.13
CA GLY A 15 -31.84 -7.86 5.76
C GLY A 15 -32.61 -9.18 5.82
N LYS A 16 -33.35 -9.41 6.90
CA LYS A 16 -34.22 -10.59 7.08
C LYS A 16 -35.27 -10.69 5.98
N LYS A 17 -35.93 -9.59 5.63
CA LYS A 17 -36.92 -9.54 4.54
C LYS A 17 -36.29 -9.94 3.20
N MET A 18 -35.16 -9.32 2.83
CA MET A 18 -34.46 -9.62 1.57
C MET A 18 -34.03 -11.09 1.48
N ILE A 19 -33.46 -11.64 2.56
CA ILE A 19 -33.07 -13.05 2.63
C ILE A 19 -34.29 -13.96 2.47
N THR A 20 -35.38 -13.66 3.19
CA THR A 20 -36.62 -14.46 3.14
C THR A 20 -37.19 -14.49 1.73
N GLU A 21 -37.27 -13.34 1.06
CA GLU A 21 -37.74 -13.23 -0.32
C GLU A 21 -36.86 -14.03 -1.28
N ALA A 22 -35.53 -13.89 -1.18
CA ALA A 22 -34.59 -14.59 -2.05
C ALA A 22 -34.64 -16.11 -1.87
N LEU A 23 -34.65 -16.60 -0.62
CA LEU A 23 -34.71 -18.03 -0.31
C LEU A 23 -36.04 -18.64 -0.73
N THR A 24 -37.16 -17.95 -0.48
CA THR A 24 -38.49 -18.42 -0.90
C THR A 24 -38.57 -18.52 -2.42
N LYS A 25 -38.08 -17.50 -3.14
CA LYS A 25 -38.00 -17.51 -4.61
C LYS A 25 -37.14 -18.65 -5.14
N ALA A 26 -36.07 -19.02 -4.44
CA ALA A 26 -35.23 -20.15 -4.78
C ALA A 26 -35.86 -21.51 -4.47
N GLY A 27 -37.02 -21.57 -3.80
CA GLY A 27 -37.72 -22.80 -3.42
C GLY A 27 -37.36 -23.33 -2.03
N ALA A 28 -36.68 -22.54 -1.21
CA ALA A 28 -36.43 -22.89 0.18
C ALA A 28 -37.66 -22.61 1.07
N ILE A 29 -37.81 -23.38 2.13
CA ILE A 29 -38.92 -23.27 3.09
C ILE A 29 -38.38 -23.00 4.50
N LEU A 30 -39.06 -22.13 5.25
CA LEU A 30 -38.76 -21.88 6.65
C LEU A 30 -39.63 -22.82 7.51
N LYS A 31 -39.01 -23.79 8.20
CA LYS A 31 -39.69 -24.74 9.10
C LYS A 31 -39.05 -24.68 10.48
N ASN A 32 -39.86 -24.51 11.52
CA ASN A 32 -39.39 -24.43 12.92
C ASN A 32 -38.26 -23.40 13.12
N GLY A 33 -38.36 -22.26 12.45
CA GLY A 33 -37.36 -21.19 12.51
C GLY A 33 -36.03 -21.50 11.80
N LYS A 34 -35.96 -22.57 10.99
CA LYS A 34 -34.78 -22.91 10.17
C LYS A 34 -35.10 -23.05 8.68
N TRP A 35 -34.19 -22.59 7.83
CA TRP A 35 -34.32 -22.68 6.38
C TRP A 35 -33.93 -24.07 5.87
N TYR A 36 -34.75 -24.62 4.98
CA TYR A 36 -34.54 -25.90 4.31
C TYR A 36 -34.65 -25.73 2.79
N TYR A 37 -33.81 -26.44 2.04
CA TYR A 37 -33.90 -26.58 0.59
C TYR A 37 -33.87 -28.07 0.23
N ASN A 38 -34.82 -28.54 -0.59
CA ASN A 38 -34.98 -29.95 -0.93
C ASN A 38 -34.96 -30.90 0.30
N GLY A 39 -35.66 -30.50 1.37
CA GLY A 39 -35.76 -31.26 2.62
C GLY A 39 -34.52 -31.25 3.53
N LYS A 40 -33.43 -30.60 3.13
CA LYS A 40 -32.19 -30.50 3.93
C LYS A 40 -32.00 -29.08 4.49
N PRO A 41 -31.50 -28.92 5.73
CA PRO A 41 -31.25 -27.59 6.29
C PRO A 41 -30.18 -26.87 5.48
N ILE A 42 -30.33 -25.55 5.31
CA ILE A 42 -29.29 -24.71 4.71
C ILE A 42 -28.22 -24.44 5.77
N VAL A 43 -27.03 -25.01 5.56
CA VAL A 43 -25.87 -24.91 6.47
C VAL A 43 -24.81 -24.00 5.88
N LEU A 44 -24.51 -22.90 6.58
CA LEU A 44 -23.45 -21.96 6.24
C LEU A 44 -22.17 -22.29 7.01
N LYS A 45 -21.17 -22.80 6.31
CA LYS A 45 -19.80 -22.96 6.81
C LYS A 45 -19.08 -21.61 6.92
N PHE A 46 -18.84 -21.16 8.14
CA PHE A 46 -18.24 -19.85 8.40
C PHE A 46 -16.87 -20.02 9.07
N PHE A 47 -15.79 -19.72 8.34
CA PHE A 47 -14.45 -19.64 8.91
C PHE A 47 -14.30 -18.38 9.76
N ILE A 48 -14.05 -18.58 11.06
CA ILE A 48 -13.87 -17.51 12.03
C ILE A 48 -12.42 -17.53 12.52
N ARG A 49 -11.71 -16.41 12.31
CA ARG A 49 -10.34 -16.21 12.78
C ARG A 49 -10.33 -16.03 14.29
N ILE A 50 -9.33 -16.63 14.95
CA ILE A 50 -9.27 -16.74 16.42
C ILE A 50 -8.19 -15.85 17.04
N GLU A 51 -7.38 -15.18 16.23
CA GLU A 51 -6.19 -14.48 16.73
C GLU A 51 -6.44 -13.04 17.20
N ASP A 52 -7.61 -12.49 16.94
CA ASP A 52 -7.97 -11.10 17.25
C ASP A 52 -9.50 -10.91 17.25
N TYR A 53 -9.93 -9.64 17.26
CA TYR A 53 -11.33 -9.17 17.27
C TYR A 53 -12.23 -9.81 16.20
N ARG A 54 -11.64 -10.45 15.17
CA ARG A 54 -12.40 -11.20 14.16
C ARG A 54 -13.18 -12.36 14.76
N LYS A 55 -12.76 -12.90 15.91
CA LYS A 55 -13.53 -13.92 16.60
C LYS A 55 -14.89 -13.37 17.05
N GLU A 56 -14.88 -12.24 17.75
CA GLU A 56 -16.08 -11.57 18.24
C GLU A 56 -16.98 -11.10 17.09
N ILE A 57 -16.39 -10.58 16.01
CA ILE A 57 -17.12 -10.24 14.77
C ILE A 57 -17.79 -11.49 14.19
N GLY A 58 -17.05 -12.59 14.05
CA GLY A 58 -17.56 -13.84 13.51
C GLY A 58 -18.70 -14.41 14.36
N ASP A 59 -18.54 -14.40 15.69
CA ASP A 59 -19.57 -14.84 16.64
C ASP A 59 -20.85 -14.00 16.52
N TYR A 60 -20.71 -12.68 16.41
CA TYR A 60 -21.84 -11.77 16.22
C TYR A 60 -22.55 -12.03 14.89
N VAL A 61 -21.82 -12.05 13.76
CA VAL A 61 -22.39 -12.28 12.43
C VAL A 61 -23.08 -13.64 12.35
N ALA A 62 -22.45 -14.70 12.88
CA ALA A 62 -23.05 -16.02 12.93
C ALA A 62 -24.38 -16.01 13.71
N SER A 63 -24.42 -15.32 14.86
CA SER A 63 -25.63 -15.18 15.67
C SER A 63 -26.75 -14.43 14.92
N GLN A 64 -26.40 -13.41 14.12
CA GLN A 64 -27.39 -12.70 13.29
C GLN A 64 -27.97 -13.61 12.19
N LEU A 65 -27.13 -14.41 11.52
CA LEU A 65 -27.57 -15.37 10.50
C LEU A 65 -28.44 -16.48 11.11
N GLU A 66 -28.10 -16.96 12.31
CA GLU A 66 -28.88 -17.94 13.05
C GLU A 66 -30.29 -17.41 13.41
N LYS A 67 -30.41 -16.13 13.78
CA LYS A 67 -31.69 -15.44 14.05
C LYS A 67 -32.57 -15.30 12.80
N VAL A 68 -31.98 -15.22 11.60
CA VAL A 68 -32.72 -15.19 10.33
C VAL A 68 -33.14 -16.60 9.89
N GLY A 69 -32.61 -17.65 10.53
CA GLY A 69 -33.01 -19.04 10.35
C GLY A 69 -31.99 -19.91 9.63
N PHE A 70 -30.78 -19.45 9.37
CA PHE A 70 -29.73 -20.33 8.88
C PHE A 70 -29.23 -21.29 9.98
N THR A 71 -28.70 -22.44 9.57
CA THR A 71 -27.79 -23.21 10.43
C THR A 71 -26.38 -22.75 10.12
N VAL A 72 -25.58 -22.39 11.12
CA VAL A 72 -24.21 -21.92 10.90
C VAL A 72 -23.23 -22.89 11.52
N GLU A 73 -22.33 -23.43 10.70
CA GLU A 73 -21.19 -24.22 11.15
C GLU A 73 -20.00 -23.27 11.38
N LYS A 74 -19.72 -22.96 12.65
CA LYS A 74 -18.65 -22.04 13.05
C LYS A 74 -17.30 -22.78 13.04
N LEU A 75 -16.48 -22.49 12.04
CA LEU A 75 -15.16 -23.09 11.83
C LEU A 75 -14.07 -22.18 12.39
N TYR A 76 -13.82 -22.28 13.70
CA TYR A 76 -12.78 -21.51 14.38
C TYR A 76 -11.38 -21.99 13.97
N ARG A 77 -10.59 -21.15 13.30
CA ARG A 77 -9.27 -21.52 12.75
C ARG A 77 -8.28 -20.35 12.78
N PRO A 78 -6.98 -20.62 13.02
CA PRO A 78 -5.93 -19.63 12.77
C PRO A 78 -5.68 -19.44 11.26
N ALA A 79 -4.92 -18.40 10.90
CA ALA A 79 -4.55 -18.03 9.53
C ALA A 79 -4.04 -19.20 8.72
N ARG A 80 -3.07 -19.90 9.31
CA ARG A 80 -2.34 -20.98 8.66
C ARG A 80 -3.26 -22.12 8.18
N ASP A 81 -4.41 -22.30 8.83
CA ASP A 81 -5.35 -23.36 8.51
C ASP A 81 -6.48 -22.84 7.61
N ALA A 82 -6.90 -21.58 7.81
CA ALA A 82 -7.99 -20.96 7.04
C ALA A 82 -7.57 -20.51 5.63
N VAL A 83 -6.41 -19.87 5.50
CA VAL A 83 -5.96 -19.21 4.26
C VAL A 83 -5.82 -20.19 3.08
N PRO A 84 -5.19 -21.39 3.23
CA PRO A 84 -5.09 -22.34 2.13
C PRO A 84 -6.46 -22.82 1.61
N ILE A 85 -7.47 -22.85 2.47
CA ILE A 85 -8.84 -23.23 2.10
C ILE A 85 -9.56 -22.05 1.44
N VAL A 86 -9.61 -20.90 2.11
CA VAL A 86 -10.41 -19.74 1.66
C VAL A 86 -9.87 -19.14 0.37
N TYR A 87 -8.55 -18.96 0.25
CA TYR A 87 -7.94 -18.34 -0.93
C TYR A 87 -7.41 -19.36 -1.95
N GLY A 88 -7.09 -20.57 -1.52
CA GLY A 88 -6.38 -21.57 -2.34
C GLY A 88 -7.26 -22.67 -2.92
N SER A 89 -8.34 -23.09 -2.24
CA SER A 89 -9.19 -24.20 -2.71
C SER A 89 -10.21 -23.76 -3.77
N ASP A 90 -10.72 -24.71 -4.58
CA ASP A 90 -11.81 -24.42 -5.52
C ASP A 90 -13.09 -24.06 -4.74
N PRO A 91 -13.63 -22.84 -4.88
CA PRO A 91 -14.86 -22.42 -4.21
C PRO A 91 -16.07 -23.32 -4.48
N ARG A 92 -16.09 -24.02 -5.64
CA ARG A 92 -17.19 -24.93 -6.02
C ARG A 92 -17.31 -26.14 -5.11
N GLU A 93 -16.26 -26.49 -4.37
CA GLU A 93 -16.28 -27.60 -3.41
C GLU A 93 -17.13 -27.30 -2.17
N GLY A 94 -17.56 -26.05 -1.94
CA GLY A 94 -18.41 -25.71 -0.80
C GLY A 94 -17.74 -25.97 0.56
N LYS A 95 -16.40 -25.87 0.61
CA LYS A 95 -15.61 -26.02 1.84
C LYS A 95 -15.83 -24.87 2.81
N TRP A 96 -16.22 -23.70 2.31
CA TRP A 96 -16.51 -22.49 3.08
C TRP A 96 -17.57 -21.64 2.37
N HIS A 97 -18.24 -20.76 3.11
CA HIS A 97 -19.21 -19.81 2.57
C HIS A 97 -18.97 -18.37 3.07
N LEU A 98 -18.48 -18.23 4.32
CA LEU A 98 -18.11 -16.95 4.90
C LEU A 98 -16.73 -17.05 5.55
N TYR A 99 -16.02 -15.92 5.61
CA TYR A 99 -14.72 -15.80 6.27
C TYR A 99 -14.57 -14.43 6.93
N THR A 100 -14.08 -14.40 8.17
CA THR A 100 -13.69 -13.15 8.82
C THR A 100 -12.30 -12.73 8.35
N GLU A 101 -12.24 -11.77 7.43
CA GLU A 101 -11.00 -11.26 6.84
C GLU A 101 -10.45 -10.03 7.60
N GLY A 102 -9.17 -9.76 7.44
CA GLY A 102 -8.53 -8.51 7.89
C GLY A 102 -7.34 -8.20 7.00
N TRP A 103 -7.16 -6.92 6.68
CA TRP A 103 -6.05 -6.41 5.88
C TRP A 103 -5.30 -5.33 6.65
N ALA A 104 -3.99 -5.28 6.48
CA ALA A 104 -3.13 -4.32 7.17
C ALA A 104 -2.26 -3.60 6.14
N TYR A 105 -2.00 -2.33 6.39
CA TYR A 105 -1.16 -1.48 5.55
C TYR A 105 0.03 -1.00 6.38
N THR A 106 1.18 -0.82 5.74
CA THR A 106 2.39 -0.29 6.39
C THR A 106 2.59 1.20 6.14
N ALA A 107 1.79 1.79 5.27
CA ALA A 107 1.82 3.21 4.95
C ALA A 107 0.44 3.68 4.50
N ILE A 108 0.11 4.93 4.78
CA ILE A 108 -1.06 5.61 4.23
C ILE A 108 -0.86 5.85 2.73
N SER A 109 -1.94 5.77 1.97
CA SER A 109 -2.01 6.09 0.55
C SER A 109 -2.94 7.28 0.33
N ALA A 110 -2.57 8.16 -0.59
CA ALA A 110 -3.39 9.32 -0.97
C ALA A 110 -4.45 8.95 -2.02
N TYR A 111 -4.18 7.89 -2.80
CA TYR A 111 -5.00 7.47 -3.93
C TYR A 111 -5.03 5.94 -4.03
N ASP A 112 -6.03 5.32 -3.42
CA ASP A 112 -6.25 3.86 -3.46
C ASP A 112 -6.95 3.41 -4.75
N ASP A 113 -6.37 3.75 -5.89
CA ASP A 113 -6.94 3.46 -7.22
C ASP A 113 -6.95 1.96 -7.55
N ILE A 114 -6.15 1.16 -6.85
CA ILE A 114 -6.04 -0.29 -7.05
C ILE A 114 -7.08 -1.08 -6.26
N ASP A 115 -7.61 -0.51 -5.17
CA ASP A 115 -8.41 -1.24 -4.19
C ASP A 115 -9.70 -1.85 -4.79
N PRO A 116 -10.48 -1.13 -5.62
CA PRO A 116 -11.64 -1.73 -6.25
C PRO A 116 -11.29 -2.94 -7.14
N ASP A 117 -10.16 -2.88 -7.85
CA ASP A 117 -9.74 -3.99 -8.71
C ASP A 117 -9.28 -5.18 -7.87
N PHE A 118 -8.38 -4.93 -6.93
CA PHE A 118 -7.85 -5.94 -6.03
C PHE A 118 -8.97 -6.61 -5.23
N PHE A 119 -9.74 -5.86 -4.45
CA PHE A 119 -10.69 -6.45 -3.50
C PHE A 119 -11.98 -6.96 -4.14
N CYS A 120 -12.44 -6.36 -5.23
CA CYS A 120 -13.78 -6.64 -5.74
C CYS A 120 -13.80 -7.36 -7.10
N THR A 121 -12.69 -7.39 -7.85
CA THR A 121 -12.74 -7.96 -9.21
C THR A 121 -11.60 -8.88 -9.62
N SER A 122 -10.53 -8.95 -8.84
CA SER A 122 -9.29 -9.57 -9.29
C SER A 122 -9.08 -11.01 -8.77
N PRO A 123 -8.65 -11.95 -9.63
CA PRO A 123 -8.23 -13.29 -9.18
C PRO A 123 -7.01 -13.27 -8.26
N TYR A 124 -6.24 -12.18 -8.21
CA TYR A 124 -5.11 -12.04 -7.29
C TYR A 124 -5.54 -11.97 -5.82
N SER A 125 -6.79 -11.65 -5.53
CA SER A 125 -7.29 -11.50 -4.15
C SER A 125 -8.07 -12.71 -3.63
N GLY A 126 -8.09 -13.81 -4.38
CA GLY A 126 -8.60 -15.11 -3.94
C GLY A 126 -9.18 -15.97 -5.06
N ALA A 127 -9.14 -17.30 -4.88
CA ALA A 127 -9.70 -18.26 -5.84
C ALA A 127 -11.20 -18.06 -6.13
N VAL A 128 -11.93 -17.33 -5.28
CA VAL A 128 -13.35 -16.99 -5.49
C VAL A 128 -13.60 -16.37 -6.87
N PHE A 129 -12.74 -15.47 -7.32
CA PHE A 129 -12.87 -14.77 -8.61
C PHE A 129 -12.52 -15.65 -9.83
N LYS A 130 -12.10 -16.91 -9.63
CA LYS A 130 -12.02 -17.91 -10.72
C LYS A 130 -13.39 -18.47 -11.10
N VAL A 131 -14.39 -18.27 -10.24
CA VAL A 131 -15.75 -18.84 -10.38
C VAL A 131 -16.78 -17.73 -10.36
N TYR A 132 -16.67 -16.84 -9.37
CA TYR A 132 -17.49 -15.65 -9.24
C TYR A 132 -17.16 -14.65 -10.35
N LYS A 133 -18.20 -14.13 -11.00
CA LYS A 133 -18.09 -13.11 -12.04
C LYS A 133 -18.71 -11.81 -11.53
N PRO A 134 -17.90 -10.82 -11.15
CA PRO A 134 -18.40 -9.51 -10.77
C PRO A 134 -19.14 -8.85 -11.96
N PRO A 135 -20.03 -7.88 -11.69
CA PRO A 135 -20.67 -7.08 -12.72
C PRO A 135 -19.66 -6.45 -13.68
N GLU A 136 -19.92 -6.54 -14.98
CA GLU A 136 -19.00 -6.06 -16.02
C GLU A 136 -18.64 -4.58 -15.83
N GLU A 137 -19.63 -3.74 -15.50
CA GLU A 137 -19.41 -2.32 -15.23
C GLU A 137 -18.45 -2.09 -14.04
N LEU A 138 -18.52 -2.90 -12.99
CA LEU A 138 -17.60 -2.81 -11.85
C LEU A 138 -16.18 -3.16 -12.28
N VAL A 139 -16.01 -4.23 -13.06
CA VAL A 139 -14.71 -4.65 -13.61
C VAL A 139 -14.11 -3.55 -14.49
N GLU A 140 -14.91 -2.93 -15.36
CA GLU A 140 -14.43 -1.85 -16.22
C GLU A 140 -13.97 -0.62 -15.44
N VAL A 141 -14.77 -0.15 -14.47
CA VAL A 141 -14.45 1.03 -13.65
C VAL A 141 -13.21 0.75 -12.79
N ALA A 142 -13.14 -0.43 -12.16
CA ALA A 142 -12.01 -0.83 -11.33
C ALA A 142 -10.70 -0.88 -12.14
N LYS A 143 -10.72 -1.49 -13.33
CA LYS A 143 -9.55 -1.52 -14.23
C LYS A 143 -9.16 -0.16 -14.79
N LYS A 144 -10.14 0.74 -15.03
CA LYS A 144 -9.84 2.13 -15.44
C LYS A 144 -9.12 2.88 -14.32
N LEU A 145 -9.56 2.71 -13.06
CA LEU A 145 -8.88 3.29 -11.91
C LEU A 145 -7.47 2.71 -11.73
N SER A 146 -7.33 1.38 -11.64
CA SER A 146 -6.04 0.72 -11.36
C SER A 146 -4.98 1.01 -12.43
N ALA A 147 -5.40 1.19 -13.69
CA ALA A 147 -4.53 1.57 -14.80
C ALA A 147 -4.35 3.09 -14.99
N ALA A 148 -4.86 3.92 -14.08
CA ALA A 148 -4.89 5.38 -14.17
C ALA A 148 -5.44 5.93 -15.51
N LYS A 149 -6.46 5.27 -16.07
CA LYS A 149 -7.12 5.64 -17.33
C LYS A 149 -8.22 6.67 -17.10
N TYR A 150 -7.81 7.85 -16.66
CA TYR A 150 -8.65 9.03 -16.50
C TYR A 150 -7.82 10.27 -16.87
N LYS A 151 -8.49 11.39 -17.13
CA LYS A 151 -7.87 12.62 -17.65
C LYS A 151 -7.82 13.75 -16.64
N SER A 152 -8.49 13.59 -15.50
CA SER A 152 -8.53 14.61 -14.46
C SER A 152 -8.82 14.01 -13.08
N LEU A 153 -8.52 14.77 -12.03
CA LEU A 153 -8.93 14.41 -10.67
C LEU A 153 -10.46 14.35 -10.52
N LYS A 154 -11.20 15.15 -11.29
CA LYS A 154 -12.68 15.14 -11.30
C LYS A 154 -13.20 13.79 -11.81
N GLU A 155 -12.72 13.37 -12.99
CA GLU A 155 -13.08 12.08 -13.59
C GLU A 155 -12.65 10.91 -12.71
N ARG A 156 -11.44 10.94 -12.14
CA ARG A 156 -11.00 9.94 -11.17
C ARG A 156 -11.96 9.83 -9.99
N ASN A 157 -12.36 10.96 -9.41
CA ASN A 157 -13.30 10.96 -8.28
C ASN A 157 -14.70 10.48 -8.66
N GLU A 158 -15.13 10.67 -9.92
CA GLU A 158 -16.38 10.08 -10.44
C GLU A 158 -16.27 8.56 -10.54
N LEU A 159 -15.17 8.04 -11.08
CA LEU A 159 -14.88 6.60 -11.12
C LEU A 159 -14.82 5.99 -9.71
N VAL A 160 -14.15 6.62 -8.74
CA VAL A 160 -14.10 6.14 -7.35
C VAL A 160 -15.49 6.05 -6.74
N ARG A 161 -16.36 7.06 -6.95
CA ARG A 161 -17.74 7.02 -6.44
C ARG A 161 -18.54 5.88 -7.07
N LYS A 162 -18.40 5.69 -8.38
CA LYS A 162 -19.11 4.63 -9.11
C LYS A 162 -18.61 3.25 -8.71
N ALA A 163 -17.30 3.06 -8.57
CA ALA A 163 -16.71 1.82 -8.06
C ALA A 163 -17.22 1.50 -6.65
N ALA A 164 -17.24 2.48 -5.75
CA ALA A 164 -17.74 2.29 -4.38
C ALA A 164 -19.24 1.92 -4.35
N GLU A 165 -20.06 2.54 -5.19
CA GLU A 165 -21.48 2.19 -5.29
C GLU A 165 -21.69 0.77 -5.82
N LEU A 166 -21.05 0.42 -6.94
CA LEU A 166 -21.15 -0.89 -7.56
C LEU A 166 -20.58 -2.00 -6.67
N ALA A 167 -19.44 -1.77 -6.01
CA ALA A 167 -18.84 -2.75 -5.11
C ALA A 167 -19.71 -3.03 -3.88
N LEU A 168 -20.38 -2.01 -3.32
CA LEU A 168 -21.32 -2.19 -2.22
C LEU A 168 -22.64 -2.82 -2.66
N GLU A 169 -23.08 -2.59 -3.90
CA GLU A 169 -24.23 -3.30 -4.47
C GLU A 169 -23.93 -4.78 -4.71
N ASP A 170 -22.74 -5.08 -5.23
CA ASP A 170 -22.26 -6.45 -5.48
C ASP A 170 -21.96 -7.22 -4.19
N SER A 171 -21.35 -6.57 -3.21
CA SER A 171 -21.12 -7.07 -1.85
C SER A 171 -20.37 -8.41 -1.74
N VAL A 172 -19.50 -8.75 -2.72
CA VAL A 172 -18.60 -9.92 -2.61
C VAL A 172 -17.69 -9.86 -1.37
N ARG A 173 -17.38 -8.64 -0.91
CA ARG A 173 -16.77 -8.35 0.39
C ARG A 173 -17.60 -7.31 1.14
N ILE A 174 -17.77 -7.51 2.44
CA ILE A 174 -18.54 -6.63 3.33
C ILE A 174 -17.57 -5.95 4.29
N TRP A 175 -17.40 -4.64 4.13
CA TRP A 175 -16.53 -3.82 4.96
C TRP A 175 -17.22 -3.50 6.29
N LEU A 176 -16.56 -3.80 7.41
CA LEU A 176 -17.18 -3.70 8.75
C LEU A 176 -16.61 -2.57 9.60
N VAL A 177 -15.28 -2.48 9.68
CA VAL A 177 -14.61 -1.55 10.58
C VAL A 177 -13.25 -1.16 10.03
N ASP A 178 -12.94 0.12 10.11
CA ASP A 178 -11.59 0.66 10.07
C ASP A 178 -11.19 1.04 11.50
N GLN A 179 -9.98 0.68 11.93
CA GLN A 179 -9.62 0.64 13.35
C GLN A 179 -8.62 1.71 13.75
N ILE A 180 -8.91 2.38 14.87
CA ILE A 180 -7.90 3.14 15.61
C ILE A 180 -7.21 2.19 16.58
N THR A 181 -5.92 1.92 16.35
CA THR A 181 -5.14 0.98 17.17
C THR A 181 -4.13 1.73 18.03
N PRO A 182 -4.14 1.57 19.37
CA PRO A 182 -3.10 2.12 20.22
C PRO A 182 -1.82 1.29 20.11
N PHE A 183 -0.66 1.97 20.04
CA PHE A 183 0.65 1.33 20.10
C PHE A 183 1.37 1.77 21.36
N ALA A 184 1.54 0.86 22.30
CA ALA A 184 2.29 1.13 23.53
C ALA A 184 3.80 1.14 23.23
N TYR A 185 4.50 2.15 23.74
CA TYR A 185 5.96 2.24 23.70
C TYR A 185 6.50 2.76 25.04
N SER A 186 7.80 2.53 25.29
CA SER A 186 8.44 2.91 26.55
C SER A 186 8.39 4.43 26.78
N SER A 187 8.08 4.85 28.00
CA SER A 187 8.11 6.27 28.41
C SER A 187 9.49 6.94 28.27
N ASN A 188 10.55 6.15 28.05
CA ASN A 188 11.90 6.63 27.75
C ASN A 188 12.07 7.11 26.29
N ILE A 189 11.15 6.76 25.40
CA ILE A 189 11.11 7.30 24.03
C ILE A 189 10.41 8.67 24.09
N GLU A 190 11.06 9.68 23.51
CA GLU A 190 10.57 11.06 23.46
C GLU A 190 9.72 11.30 22.20
N GLU A 191 10.25 10.88 21.05
CA GLU A 191 9.66 11.14 19.74
C GLU A 191 9.87 9.93 18.83
N MET A 192 8.90 9.69 17.95
CA MET A 192 8.96 8.74 16.86
C MET A 192 7.97 9.17 15.78
N VAL A 193 8.37 9.14 14.52
CA VAL A 193 7.43 9.33 13.40
C VAL A 193 6.52 8.12 13.33
N TYR A 194 5.22 8.33 13.18
CA TYR A 194 4.25 7.28 12.93
C TYR A 194 3.42 7.62 11.70
N ASP A 195 2.99 6.59 10.98
CA ASP A 195 2.08 6.75 9.87
C ASP A 195 0.63 6.77 10.36
N LEU A 196 -0.22 7.63 9.78
CA LEU A 196 -1.62 7.78 10.19
C LEU A 196 -2.46 6.52 9.94
N TYR A 197 -1.98 5.60 9.10
CA TYR A 197 -2.63 4.33 8.79
C TYR A 197 -1.75 3.13 9.19
N GLY A 198 -0.49 3.13 8.77
CA GLY A 198 0.47 2.07 9.09
C GLY A 198 1.06 2.12 10.51
N GLY A 199 0.78 3.18 11.27
CA GLY A 199 1.30 3.35 12.63
C GLY A 199 2.83 3.21 12.69
N PRO A 200 3.37 2.40 13.62
CA PRO A 200 4.81 2.19 13.75
C PRO A 200 5.38 1.21 12.70
N PHE A 201 4.56 0.58 11.85
CA PHE A 201 5.07 -0.33 10.80
C PHE A 201 5.67 0.42 9.60
N SER A 202 5.52 1.74 9.54
CA SER A 202 6.06 2.56 8.45
C SER A 202 7.60 2.62 8.43
N LEU A 203 8.14 2.95 7.27
CA LEU A 203 9.58 3.15 7.02
C LEU A 203 10.25 4.07 8.06
N PHE A 204 9.54 5.11 8.50
CA PHE A 204 10.11 6.19 9.30
C PHE A 204 10.22 5.85 10.79
N SER A 205 9.45 4.90 11.29
CA SER A 205 9.26 4.71 12.73
C SER A 205 10.57 4.36 13.44
N LEU A 206 11.19 3.22 13.12
CA LEU A 206 12.43 2.78 13.80
C LEU A 206 13.60 3.74 13.64
N ARG A 207 13.73 4.34 12.46
CA ARG A 207 14.86 5.22 12.12
C ARG A 207 14.76 6.61 12.75
N THR A 208 13.60 6.97 13.32
CA THR A 208 13.37 8.28 13.95
C THR A 208 13.19 8.23 15.46
N ILE A 209 13.33 7.05 16.08
CA ILE A 209 13.23 6.92 17.53
C ILE A 209 14.28 7.80 18.22
N LYS A 210 13.81 8.69 19.09
CA LYS A 210 14.64 9.47 20.01
C LYS A 210 14.36 9.07 21.45
N PHE A 211 15.41 8.94 22.25
CA PHE A 211 15.29 8.74 23.69
C PHE A 211 15.36 10.08 24.42
N LYS A 212 14.62 10.19 25.53
CA LYS A 212 14.69 11.34 26.43
C LYS A 212 16.10 11.48 27.00
N GLY A 213 16.68 12.67 26.87
CA GLY A 213 17.94 13.04 27.51
C GLY A 213 19.18 12.25 27.09
N LYS A 214 19.11 11.44 26.03
CA LYS A 214 20.27 10.67 25.54
C LYS A 214 20.27 10.47 24.02
N VAL A 215 21.46 10.50 23.42
CA VAL A 215 21.67 10.19 22.01
C VAL A 215 22.06 8.72 21.84
N GLY A 216 21.35 8.03 20.95
CA GLY A 216 21.59 6.61 20.68
C GLY A 216 21.11 5.69 21.81
N GLY A 217 21.38 4.39 21.64
CA GLY A 217 20.97 3.35 22.58
C GLY A 217 20.47 2.10 21.86
N MET A 218 19.82 1.23 22.61
CA MET A 218 19.21 0.01 22.11
C MET A 218 17.69 0.08 22.31
N VAL A 219 16.95 -0.12 21.23
CA VAL A 219 15.50 -0.34 21.27
C VAL A 219 15.23 -1.82 21.04
N LYS A 220 14.34 -2.40 21.84
CA LYS A 220 13.75 -3.71 21.57
C LYS A 220 12.36 -3.48 21.00
N ALA A 221 12.18 -3.77 19.72
CA ALA A 221 10.88 -3.72 19.07
C ALA A 221 10.24 -5.11 19.15
N GLY A 222 9.05 -5.20 19.77
CA GLY A 222 8.29 -6.45 19.80
C GLY A 222 7.79 -6.81 18.41
N ASN A 223 7.93 -8.09 18.03
CA ASN A 223 7.45 -8.59 16.76
C ASN A 223 6.66 -9.88 16.97
N MET A 224 5.40 -9.91 16.53
CA MET A 224 4.45 -10.96 16.89
C MET A 224 4.78 -12.30 16.19
N ARG A 225 5.24 -12.25 14.94
CA ARG A 225 5.75 -13.42 14.21
C ARG A 225 6.98 -13.00 13.43
N MET A 226 8.01 -13.83 13.46
CA MET A 226 9.26 -13.56 12.74
C MET A 226 9.57 -14.70 11.80
N PHE A 227 10.21 -14.39 10.68
CA PHE A 227 10.70 -15.36 9.71
C PHE A 227 9.58 -16.16 9.04
N THR A 228 8.44 -15.51 8.78
CA THR A 228 7.36 -16.13 8.00
C THR A 228 7.66 -16.03 6.51
N SER A 229 8.29 -14.93 6.07
CA SER A 229 8.79 -14.77 4.71
C SER A 229 10.30 -15.00 4.61
N ALA A 230 10.76 -15.36 3.41
CA ALA A 230 12.18 -15.30 3.09
C ALA A 230 12.69 -13.85 3.04
N TYR A 231 13.96 -13.64 3.37
CA TYR A 231 14.61 -12.32 3.37
C TYR A 231 15.38 -12.14 2.07
N ASN A 232 14.64 -11.78 1.01
CA ASN A 232 15.16 -11.36 -0.28
C ASN A 232 14.35 -10.15 -0.81
N PRO A 233 14.96 -9.24 -1.58
CA PRO A 233 14.32 -7.98 -1.99
C PRO A 233 13.33 -8.09 -3.16
N ILE A 234 13.14 -9.26 -3.79
CA ILE A 234 12.33 -9.41 -5.01
C ILE A 234 10.92 -9.92 -4.67
N ALA A 235 10.85 -11.07 -4.01
CA ALA A 235 9.60 -11.68 -3.61
C ALA A 235 9.74 -12.30 -2.22
N GLY A 236 10.53 -11.67 -1.36
CA GLY A 236 10.61 -11.92 0.08
C GLY A 236 9.89 -10.82 0.87
N PHE A 237 10.00 -10.84 2.20
CA PHE A 237 9.38 -9.86 3.11
C PHE A 237 7.86 -9.65 2.89
N THR A 238 7.15 -10.69 2.44
CA THR A 238 5.72 -10.63 2.12
C THR A 238 4.81 -10.53 3.35
N TRP A 239 5.32 -10.82 4.54
CA TRP A 239 4.59 -10.68 5.80
C TRP A 239 4.82 -9.31 6.45
N LEU A 240 3.74 -8.68 6.93
CA LEU A 240 3.72 -7.40 7.66
C LEU A 240 4.80 -7.26 8.76
N TYR A 241 5.14 -8.36 9.41
CA TYR A 241 6.08 -8.38 10.52
C TYR A 241 7.53 -8.48 10.06
N ASP A 242 7.78 -9.08 8.90
CA ASP A 242 9.13 -9.24 8.36
C ASP A 242 9.54 -7.99 7.57
N VAL A 243 8.62 -7.31 6.86
CA VAL A 243 8.89 -6.07 6.11
C VAL A 243 9.45 -4.94 6.99
N PHE A 244 9.17 -4.97 8.29
CA PHE A 244 9.73 -4.03 9.26
C PHE A 244 11.26 -4.09 9.33
N VAL A 245 11.85 -5.28 9.17
CA VAL A 245 13.31 -5.45 9.06
C VAL A 245 13.80 -4.86 7.75
N PHE A 246 13.12 -5.14 6.64
CA PHE A 246 13.45 -4.59 5.32
C PHE A 246 13.51 -3.05 5.34
N TYR A 247 12.51 -2.40 5.92
CA TYR A 247 12.46 -0.94 6.07
C TYR A 247 13.53 -0.36 6.98
N ALA A 248 14.13 -1.14 7.90
CA ALA A 248 15.25 -0.66 8.69
C ALA A 248 16.59 -0.76 7.95
N VAL A 249 16.70 -1.70 7.00
CA VAL A 249 17.96 -2.03 6.34
C VAL A 249 18.07 -1.58 4.90
N SER A 250 16.98 -1.22 4.25
CA SER A 250 16.95 -0.74 2.86
C SER A 250 16.25 0.61 2.74
N ASP A 251 16.78 1.49 1.90
CA ASP A 251 16.13 2.74 1.56
C ASP A 251 15.49 2.70 0.16
N PRO A 252 14.22 3.10 0.03
CA PRO A 252 13.61 3.26 -1.29
C PRO A 252 14.02 4.58 -1.96
N THR A 253 13.74 4.70 -3.27
CA THR A 253 13.89 5.97 -4.02
C THR A 253 13.05 7.08 -3.41
N VAL A 254 11.76 6.80 -3.23
CA VAL A 254 10.71 7.62 -2.63
C VAL A 254 9.86 6.73 -1.73
N PHE A 255 9.13 7.31 -0.77
CA PHE A 255 8.19 6.57 0.08
C PHE A 255 6.96 7.41 0.38
N PRO A 256 5.78 6.81 0.64
CA PRO A 256 4.61 7.57 1.06
C PRO A 256 4.90 8.42 2.30
N HIS A 257 4.48 9.69 2.26
CA HIS A 257 4.53 10.59 3.39
C HIS A 257 3.60 10.06 4.48
N PRO A 258 4.07 9.89 5.72
CA PRO A 258 3.36 9.14 6.76
C PRO A 258 2.00 9.75 7.14
N HIS A 259 1.81 11.04 6.83
CA HIS A 259 0.58 11.75 7.14
C HIS A 259 -0.25 12.14 5.91
N THR A 260 0.22 11.98 4.68
CA THR A 260 -0.54 12.44 3.49
C THR A 260 -0.68 11.40 2.40
N GLY A 261 0.13 10.34 2.43
CA GLY A 261 0.13 9.26 1.43
C GLY A 261 0.65 9.66 0.06
N LYS A 262 1.17 10.88 -0.09
CA LYS A 262 1.91 11.34 -1.28
C LYS A 262 3.36 10.93 -1.18
N TYR A 263 4.00 10.58 -2.29
CA TYR A 263 5.39 10.14 -2.25
C TYR A 263 6.35 11.30 -2.00
N ILE A 264 7.23 11.14 -1.02
CA ILE A 264 8.32 12.07 -0.71
C ILE A 264 9.68 11.45 -1.04
N PRO A 265 10.68 12.28 -1.42
CA PRO A 265 12.06 11.85 -1.59
C PRO A 265 12.58 11.08 -0.38
N VAL A 266 13.23 9.92 -0.60
CA VAL A 266 14.08 9.26 0.41
C VAL A 266 15.52 9.26 -0.10
N ARG A 267 15.88 8.38 -1.03
CA ARG A 267 17.19 8.42 -1.71
C ARG A 267 17.27 9.43 -2.84
N ALA A 268 16.18 9.72 -3.53
CA ALA A 268 16.22 10.60 -4.69
C ALA A 268 15.24 11.77 -4.59
N LYS A 269 15.74 12.98 -4.78
CA LYS A 269 14.88 14.12 -5.15
C LYS A 269 14.37 13.89 -6.57
N PHE A 270 13.16 14.32 -6.86
CA PHE A 270 12.57 14.16 -8.19
C PHE A 270 11.98 15.47 -8.72
N GLN A 271 12.02 15.62 -10.04
CA GLN A 271 11.29 16.64 -10.78
C GLN A 271 10.51 15.97 -11.91
N VAL A 272 9.20 16.19 -11.95
CA VAL A 272 8.32 15.59 -12.97
C VAL A 272 7.93 16.61 -14.01
N ARG A 273 8.17 16.27 -15.27
CA ARG A 273 7.59 16.93 -16.45
C ARG A 273 6.68 15.94 -17.16
N THR A 274 5.46 16.37 -17.43
CA THR A 274 4.45 15.54 -18.10
C THR A 274 3.71 16.36 -19.15
N ALA A 275 3.33 15.71 -20.25
CA ALA A 275 2.47 16.29 -21.30
C ALA A 275 0.96 16.12 -20.99
N GLY A 276 0.62 15.67 -19.78
CA GLY A 276 -0.76 15.42 -19.39
C GLY A 276 -1.26 14.03 -19.80
N PRO A 277 -2.56 13.77 -19.64
CA PRO A 277 -3.14 12.45 -19.91
C PRO A 277 -3.17 12.08 -21.40
N GLU A 278 -3.22 13.08 -22.29
CA GLU A 278 -3.38 12.92 -23.75
C GLU A 278 -2.14 13.32 -24.56
N GLY A 279 -1.26 14.16 -23.99
CA GLY A 279 -0.06 14.61 -24.67
C GLY A 279 1.09 13.63 -24.57
N VAL A 280 2.14 13.88 -25.36
CA VAL A 280 3.38 13.09 -25.36
C VAL A 280 4.61 13.97 -25.37
N LEU A 281 5.71 13.45 -24.83
CA LEU A 281 7.05 14.01 -24.85
C LEU A 281 7.96 13.12 -25.70
N LYS A 282 8.93 13.72 -26.41
CA LYS A 282 9.96 12.96 -27.13
C LYS A 282 10.92 12.31 -26.13
N VAL A 283 11.24 11.04 -26.35
CA VAL A 283 12.33 10.33 -25.66
C VAL A 283 13.60 10.49 -26.51
N PRO A 284 14.75 10.88 -25.92
CA PRO A 284 16.01 10.94 -26.65
C PRO A 284 16.34 9.59 -27.30
N PRO A 285 16.74 9.52 -28.58
CA PRO A 285 17.06 8.25 -29.23
C PRO A 285 18.17 7.45 -28.52
N THR A 286 19.08 8.16 -27.85
CA THR A 286 20.21 7.62 -27.07
C THR A 286 19.82 7.17 -25.66
N ALA A 287 18.58 7.39 -25.22
CA ALA A 287 18.10 6.82 -23.96
C ALA A 287 18.19 5.29 -24.04
N LEU A 288 18.39 4.63 -22.90
CA LEU A 288 18.64 3.20 -22.84
C LEU A 288 17.36 2.44 -22.46
N LYS A 289 17.16 1.29 -23.09
CA LYS A 289 16.20 0.25 -22.68
C LYS A 289 16.90 -1.09 -22.57
N TYR A 290 16.41 -1.94 -21.68
CA TYR A 290 16.98 -3.27 -21.51
C TYR A 290 16.41 -4.24 -22.56
N ASN A 291 17.27 -4.96 -23.26
CA ASN A 291 16.89 -6.04 -24.16
C ASN A 291 17.13 -7.38 -23.48
N VAL A 292 16.06 -8.01 -23.01
CA VAL A 292 16.09 -9.30 -22.28
C VAL A 292 16.76 -10.40 -23.11
N SER A 293 16.37 -10.58 -24.38
CA SER A 293 16.95 -11.65 -25.23
C SER A 293 18.45 -11.50 -25.47
N LYS A 294 18.96 -10.27 -25.52
CA LYS A 294 20.38 -9.97 -25.71
C LYS A 294 21.14 -9.73 -24.40
N ARG A 295 20.43 -9.75 -23.26
CA ARG A 295 20.93 -9.40 -21.91
C ARG A 295 21.81 -8.15 -21.87
N LYS A 296 21.34 -7.07 -22.51
CA LYS A 296 22.10 -5.81 -22.60
C LYS A 296 21.23 -4.58 -22.73
N TRP A 297 21.78 -3.45 -22.31
CA TRP A 297 21.19 -2.13 -22.56
C TRP A 297 21.43 -1.71 -24.01
N VAL A 298 20.38 -1.24 -24.67
CA VAL A 298 20.40 -0.75 -26.05
C VAL A 298 19.72 0.60 -26.13
N GLU A 299 20.10 1.41 -27.10
CA GLU A 299 19.41 2.65 -27.40
C GLU A 299 17.93 2.41 -27.75
N VAL A 300 17.06 3.33 -27.34
CA VAL A 300 15.63 3.23 -27.60
C VAL A 300 15.30 3.40 -29.09
N GLY A 301 16.08 4.22 -29.80
CA GLY A 301 15.91 4.57 -31.21
C GLY A 301 15.02 5.80 -31.44
N PRO A 302 14.89 6.27 -32.70
CA PRO A 302 14.09 7.43 -33.04
C PRO A 302 12.60 7.19 -32.83
N ASN A 303 11.82 8.29 -32.75
CA ASN A 303 10.35 8.29 -32.70
C ASN A 303 9.70 7.63 -31.47
N VAL A 304 10.47 7.39 -30.40
CA VAL A 304 9.91 6.95 -29.12
C VAL A 304 9.36 8.14 -28.34
N THR A 305 8.16 7.96 -27.78
CA THR A 305 7.48 8.97 -26.97
C THR A 305 7.04 8.41 -25.61
N ALA A 306 6.82 9.31 -24.67
CA ALA A 306 6.34 9.01 -23.31
C ALA A 306 5.42 10.12 -22.81
N LYS A 307 4.43 9.82 -21.98
CA LYS A 307 3.59 10.85 -21.32
C LYS A 307 4.37 11.69 -20.31
N SER A 308 5.31 11.07 -19.60
CA SER A 308 6.03 11.72 -18.51
C SER A 308 7.52 11.38 -18.51
N VAL A 309 8.31 12.33 -18.02
CA VAL A 309 9.72 12.13 -17.65
C VAL A 309 9.92 12.57 -16.21
N VAL A 310 10.65 11.75 -15.46
CA VAL A 310 11.03 12.04 -14.08
C VAL A 310 12.55 12.15 -14.01
N ARG A 311 13.03 13.34 -13.65
CA ARG A 311 14.43 13.55 -13.32
C ARG A 311 14.66 13.19 -11.86
N PHE A 312 15.48 12.20 -11.60
CA PHE A 312 15.94 11.84 -10.27
C PHE A 312 17.34 12.37 -10.01
N ILE A 313 17.58 12.87 -8.80
CA ILE A 313 18.89 13.25 -8.28
C ILE A 313 19.14 12.39 -7.02
N PHE A 314 19.96 11.36 -7.16
CA PHE A 314 20.18 10.34 -6.13
C PHE A 314 21.21 10.74 -5.08
N THR A 315 20.93 10.44 -3.82
CA THR A 315 21.91 10.34 -2.75
C THR A 315 22.36 8.88 -2.67
N LEU A 316 23.40 8.51 -3.44
CA LEU A 316 23.82 7.12 -3.61
C LEU A 316 24.41 6.51 -2.33
N GLY A 317 25.39 7.17 -1.71
CA GLY A 317 26.00 6.69 -0.47
C GLY A 317 26.80 5.38 -0.65
N LYS A 318 26.79 4.54 0.39
CA LYS A 318 27.47 3.24 0.41
C LYS A 318 26.51 2.12 0.78
N TRP A 319 26.79 0.94 0.25
CA TRP A 319 26.26 -0.33 0.72
C TRP A 319 26.82 -0.67 2.11
N HIS A 320 26.14 -1.53 2.86
CA HIS A 320 26.53 -1.90 4.24
C HIS A 320 27.91 -2.56 4.33
N ASP A 321 28.39 -3.15 3.25
CA ASP A 321 29.74 -3.71 3.14
C ASP A 321 30.83 -2.67 2.85
N GLY A 322 30.45 -1.38 2.77
CA GLY A 322 31.32 -0.24 2.57
C GLY A 322 31.58 0.12 1.10
N GLN A 323 31.06 -0.66 0.14
CA GLN A 323 31.21 -0.36 -1.28
C GLN A 323 30.31 0.81 -1.70
N PRO A 324 30.77 1.69 -2.62
CA PRO A 324 29.94 2.79 -3.10
C PRO A 324 28.75 2.26 -3.90
N VAL A 325 27.57 2.87 -3.74
CA VAL A 325 26.43 2.62 -4.63
C VAL A 325 26.71 3.29 -5.97
N THR A 326 26.58 2.55 -7.08
CA THR A 326 26.91 3.03 -8.44
C THR A 326 25.75 2.85 -9.41
N LEU A 327 25.90 3.44 -10.61
CA LEU A 327 24.98 3.22 -11.71
C LEU A 327 24.86 1.73 -12.10
N ALA A 328 25.92 0.94 -11.95
CA ALA A 328 25.89 -0.49 -12.25
C ALA A 328 24.90 -1.23 -11.34
N ASP A 329 24.78 -0.84 -10.07
CA ASP A 329 23.78 -1.43 -9.15
C ASP A 329 22.34 -1.15 -9.64
N ILE A 330 22.06 0.09 -10.05
CA ILE A 330 20.76 0.51 -10.61
C ILE A 330 20.44 -0.26 -11.90
N LEU A 331 21.40 -0.34 -12.84
CA LEU A 331 21.20 -1.04 -14.11
C LEU A 331 21.03 -2.55 -13.91
N MET A 332 21.75 -3.17 -12.97
CA MET A 332 21.57 -4.59 -12.65
C MET A 332 20.19 -4.88 -12.04
N SER A 333 19.72 -4.01 -11.14
CA SER A 333 18.41 -4.12 -10.52
C SER A 333 17.28 -3.97 -11.56
N LEU A 334 17.37 -2.97 -12.44
CA LEU A 334 16.41 -2.78 -13.52
C LEU A 334 16.41 -3.94 -14.51
N ALA A 335 17.59 -4.41 -14.94
CA ALA A 335 17.69 -5.56 -15.83
C ALA A 335 16.98 -6.78 -15.23
N THR A 336 17.23 -7.07 -13.95
CA THR A 336 16.59 -8.17 -13.23
C THR A 336 15.06 -8.02 -13.18
N THR A 337 14.55 -6.81 -12.93
CA THR A 337 13.11 -6.53 -12.98
C THR A 337 12.49 -6.88 -14.34
N PHE A 338 13.16 -6.54 -15.44
CA PHE A 338 12.67 -6.89 -16.79
C PHE A 338 12.75 -8.41 -17.06
N GLU A 339 13.82 -9.08 -16.61
CA GLU A 339 13.98 -10.53 -16.73
C GLU A 339 12.84 -11.27 -16.01
N ILE A 340 12.58 -10.94 -14.74
CA ILE A 340 11.53 -11.58 -13.92
C ILE A 340 10.14 -11.42 -14.56
N ALA A 341 9.86 -10.28 -15.19
CA ALA A 341 8.58 -9.98 -15.81
C ALA A 341 8.44 -10.53 -17.25
N THR A 342 9.47 -11.18 -17.82
CA THR A 342 9.46 -11.65 -19.21
C THR A 342 9.36 -13.17 -19.29
N PRO A 343 8.27 -13.76 -19.82
CA PRO A 343 8.04 -15.21 -19.85
C PRO A 343 9.18 -16.09 -20.36
N ASN A 344 9.96 -15.60 -21.32
CA ASN A 344 11.06 -16.35 -21.94
C ASN A 344 12.42 -16.17 -21.22
N SER A 345 12.47 -15.42 -20.13
CA SER A 345 13.66 -15.29 -19.30
C SER A 345 13.87 -16.52 -18.43
N THR A 346 15.13 -16.87 -18.16
CA THR A 346 15.48 -17.89 -17.15
C THR A 346 15.11 -17.46 -15.72
N LEU A 347 14.88 -16.17 -15.49
CA LEU A 347 14.46 -15.62 -14.20
C LEU A 347 12.95 -15.39 -14.10
N TYR A 348 12.17 -15.79 -15.11
CA TYR A 348 10.73 -15.52 -15.14
C TYR A 348 10.01 -16.13 -13.93
N ASP A 349 9.42 -15.25 -13.13
CA ASP A 349 8.64 -15.60 -11.94
C ASP A 349 7.43 -14.66 -11.86
N PRO A 350 6.26 -15.05 -12.39
CA PRO A 350 5.06 -14.20 -12.37
C PRO A 350 4.56 -13.93 -10.95
N SER A 351 4.84 -14.81 -9.99
CA SER A 351 4.47 -14.60 -8.58
C SER A 351 5.35 -13.54 -7.90
N ALA A 352 6.48 -13.19 -8.49
CA ALA A 352 7.33 -12.07 -8.06
C ALA A 352 6.94 -10.73 -8.70
N VAL A 353 6.02 -10.70 -9.67
CA VAL A 353 5.62 -9.48 -10.38
C VAL A 353 4.43 -8.82 -9.68
N THR A 354 4.68 -7.71 -8.99
CA THR A 354 3.61 -6.89 -8.39
C THR A 354 2.85 -6.09 -9.47
N PRO A 355 1.61 -5.61 -9.20
CA PRO A 355 0.90 -4.72 -10.13
C PRO A 355 1.69 -3.46 -10.51
N THR A 356 2.47 -2.90 -9.57
CA THR A 356 3.35 -1.76 -9.83
C THR A 356 4.51 -2.14 -10.75
N THR A 357 5.16 -3.28 -10.51
CA THR A 357 6.22 -3.81 -11.38
C THR A 357 5.71 -4.07 -12.80
N GLU A 358 4.54 -4.70 -12.92
CA GLU A 358 3.90 -4.98 -14.21
C GLU A 358 3.63 -3.68 -14.98
N THR A 359 3.08 -2.67 -14.30
CA THR A 359 2.81 -1.35 -14.88
C THR A 359 4.10 -0.66 -15.28
N PHE A 360 5.14 -0.69 -14.44
CA PHE A 360 6.44 -0.09 -14.75
C PHE A 360 7.05 -0.71 -16.00
N VAL A 361 7.15 -2.05 -16.06
CA VAL A 361 7.73 -2.76 -17.21
C VAL A 361 6.97 -2.45 -18.50
N LYS A 362 5.63 -2.39 -18.45
CA LYS A 362 4.79 -2.06 -19.61
C LYS A 362 4.93 -0.61 -20.08
N THR A 363 5.14 0.32 -19.16
CA THR A 363 5.12 1.76 -19.44
C THR A 363 6.51 2.38 -19.57
N PHE A 364 7.58 1.71 -19.14
CA PHE A 364 8.95 2.20 -19.25
C PHE A 364 9.34 2.41 -20.72
N LYS A 365 9.81 3.62 -21.04
CA LYS A 365 10.22 4.02 -22.39
C LYS A 365 11.71 4.27 -22.53
N GLY A 366 12.43 4.42 -21.43
CA GLY A 366 13.89 4.55 -21.43
C GLY A 366 14.44 5.24 -20.20
N ILE A 367 15.75 5.17 -20.03
CA ILE A 367 16.53 5.90 -19.04
C ILE A 367 17.67 6.66 -19.73
N SER A 368 17.82 7.95 -19.43
CA SER A 368 18.97 8.75 -19.83
C SER A 368 19.87 8.99 -18.62
N ILE A 369 21.16 8.71 -18.77
CA ILE A 369 22.19 9.04 -17.79
C ILE A 369 22.62 10.47 -18.06
N VAL A 370 22.15 11.42 -17.26
CA VAL A 370 22.35 12.85 -17.51
C VAL A 370 23.77 13.25 -17.09
N ALA A 371 24.10 13.03 -15.81
CA ALA A 371 25.43 13.25 -15.26
C ALA A 371 25.51 12.63 -13.85
N GLY A 372 26.57 11.87 -13.56
CA GLY A 372 26.82 11.31 -12.23
C GLY A 372 25.63 10.53 -11.65
N ASN A 373 24.98 11.12 -10.65
CA ASN A 373 23.82 10.59 -9.90
C ASN A 373 22.46 11.15 -10.39
N VAL A 374 22.42 11.76 -11.59
CA VAL A 374 21.22 12.36 -12.19
C VAL A 374 20.75 11.53 -13.36
N TYR A 375 19.51 11.06 -13.29
CA TYR A 375 18.89 10.18 -14.30
C TYR A 375 17.52 10.70 -14.71
N ASP A 376 17.23 10.70 -16.01
CA ASP A 376 15.89 10.97 -16.53
C ASP A 376 15.22 9.63 -16.90
N VAL A 377 14.10 9.31 -16.27
CA VAL A 377 13.32 8.09 -16.52
C VAL A 377 12.04 8.45 -17.26
N TYR A 378 11.81 7.83 -18.41
CA TYR A 378 10.67 8.09 -19.28
C TYR A 378 9.63 7.00 -19.11
N VAL A 379 8.40 7.38 -18.80
CA VAL A 379 7.27 6.45 -18.61
C VAL A 379 6.04 6.93 -19.37
N ASP A 380 5.35 6.00 -20.01
CA ASP A 380 4.06 6.22 -20.66
C ASP A 380 2.91 6.12 -19.67
N TYR A 381 2.99 6.96 -18.64
CA TYR A 381 2.09 7.01 -17.51
C TYR A 381 1.82 8.45 -17.10
N TRP A 382 0.59 8.70 -16.66
CA TRP A 382 0.16 9.99 -16.13
C TRP A 382 -0.70 9.79 -14.88
N HIS A 383 -0.55 10.71 -13.93
CA HIS A 383 -1.37 10.81 -12.73
C HIS A 383 -1.49 12.29 -12.33
N PRO A 384 -2.65 12.76 -11.80
CA PRO A 384 -2.84 14.16 -11.40
C PRO A 384 -1.88 14.61 -10.31
N ASP A 385 -1.51 13.70 -9.40
CA ASP A 385 -0.42 13.91 -8.44
C ASP A 385 0.91 13.42 -9.01
N LYS A 386 1.84 14.36 -9.23
CA LYS A 386 3.18 14.09 -9.80
C LYS A 386 4.01 13.12 -8.95
N SER A 387 3.77 13.03 -7.64
CA SER A 387 4.52 12.11 -6.77
C SER A 387 4.25 10.64 -7.11
N TYR A 388 3.07 10.31 -7.65
CA TYR A 388 2.74 8.95 -8.11
C TYR A 388 3.43 8.61 -9.42
N ILE A 389 3.61 9.59 -10.32
CA ILE A 389 4.45 9.43 -11.52
C ILE A 389 5.90 9.15 -11.11
N ALA A 390 6.41 9.88 -10.10
CA ALA A 390 7.75 9.64 -9.56
C ALA A 390 7.88 8.26 -8.89
N ASN A 391 6.88 7.81 -8.14
CA ASN A 391 6.90 6.46 -7.57
C ASN A 391 6.96 5.39 -8.65
N LEU A 392 6.09 5.44 -9.67
CA LEU A 392 6.12 4.46 -10.76
C LEU A 392 7.47 4.46 -11.49
N ALA A 393 8.05 5.65 -11.74
CA ALA A 393 9.32 5.78 -12.44
C ALA A 393 10.57 5.52 -11.57
N SER A 394 10.41 5.10 -10.31
CA SER A 394 11.54 4.90 -9.39
C SER A 394 12.42 3.72 -9.78
N ILE A 395 13.75 3.89 -9.65
CA ILE A 395 14.76 2.93 -10.16
C ILE A 395 15.85 2.55 -9.16
N GLY A 396 15.70 2.89 -7.87
CA GLY A 396 16.70 2.59 -6.84
C GLY A 396 16.93 1.09 -6.68
N ALA A 397 18.21 0.68 -6.60
CA ALA A 397 18.61 -0.68 -6.25
C ALA A 397 18.48 -0.91 -4.74
N THR A 398 18.10 -2.11 -4.34
CA THR A 398 17.91 -2.51 -2.92
C THR A 398 19.07 -3.32 -2.37
N VAL A 399 19.84 -3.98 -3.24
CA VAL A 399 21.06 -4.75 -2.92
C VAL A 399 22.13 -4.43 -3.96
N PRO A 400 23.43 -4.59 -3.65
CA PRO A 400 24.49 -4.36 -4.62
C PRO A 400 24.46 -5.39 -5.76
N TRP A 401 25.02 -5.04 -6.93
CA TRP A 401 24.96 -5.87 -8.13
C TRP A 401 25.60 -7.25 -7.93
N GLU A 402 26.62 -7.38 -7.08
CA GLU A 402 27.26 -8.67 -6.78
C GLU A 402 26.32 -9.60 -6.00
N VAL A 403 25.51 -9.07 -5.08
CA VAL A 403 24.48 -9.86 -4.38
C VAL A 403 23.36 -10.23 -5.35
N GLN A 404 22.93 -9.30 -6.20
CA GLN A 404 21.94 -9.57 -7.24
C GLN A 404 22.42 -10.66 -8.22
N ALA A 405 23.71 -10.66 -8.58
CA ALA A 405 24.29 -11.68 -9.45
C ALA A 405 24.27 -13.08 -8.81
N LEU A 406 24.56 -13.20 -7.51
CA LEU A 406 24.45 -14.46 -6.77
C LEU A 406 23.00 -14.97 -6.75
N MET A 407 22.04 -14.08 -6.50
CA MET A 407 20.63 -14.42 -6.51
C MET A 407 20.18 -14.90 -7.90
N ASN A 408 20.52 -14.13 -8.95
CA ASN A 408 20.11 -14.43 -10.33
C ASN A 408 20.67 -15.77 -10.80
N VAL A 409 21.94 -16.08 -10.54
CA VAL A 409 22.52 -17.36 -10.98
C VAL A 409 21.90 -18.55 -10.23
N ALA A 410 21.64 -18.42 -8.93
CA ALA A 410 21.01 -19.50 -8.16
C ALA A 410 19.59 -19.80 -8.62
N VAL A 411 18.83 -18.78 -9.05
CA VAL A 411 17.50 -18.93 -9.62
C VAL A 411 17.54 -19.45 -11.05
N ALA A 412 18.45 -18.94 -11.90
CA ALA A 412 18.61 -19.42 -13.26
C ALA A 412 18.99 -20.90 -13.32
N ASP A 413 19.83 -21.36 -12.38
CA ASP A 413 20.21 -22.77 -12.22
C ASP A 413 19.14 -23.62 -11.50
N ARG A 414 17.99 -23.03 -11.15
CA ARG A 414 16.89 -23.66 -10.39
C ARG A 414 17.35 -24.33 -9.10
N LYS A 415 18.28 -23.71 -8.38
CA LYS A 415 18.69 -24.17 -7.03
C LYS A 415 17.94 -23.44 -5.92
N LEU A 416 17.44 -22.24 -6.21
CA LEU A 416 16.60 -21.41 -5.36
C LEU A 416 15.49 -20.78 -6.22
N ALA A 417 14.45 -20.25 -5.59
CA ALA A 417 13.39 -19.50 -6.27
C ALA A 417 13.15 -18.15 -5.59
N PHE A 418 12.79 -17.11 -6.36
CA PHE A 418 12.52 -15.78 -5.81
C PHE A 418 11.27 -15.75 -4.94
N SER A 419 10.17 -16.35 -5.42
CA SER A 419 8.89 -16.45 -4.70
C SER A 419 8.68 -17.81 -4.03
N ASP A 420 7.82 -17.83 -3.01
CA ASP A 420 7.35 -19.03 -2.34
C ASP A 420 6.59 -19.98 -3.29
N THR A 421 5.76 -19.41 -4.15
CA THR A 421 4.99 -20.15 -5.16
C THR A 421 5.94 -20.90 -6.10
N ARG A 422 6.95 -20.21 -6.61
CA ARG A 422 7.93 -20.82 -7.51
C ARG A 422 8.84 -21.82 -6.79
N ALA A 423 9.15 -21.60 -5.52
CA ALA A 423 9.88 -22.55 -4.68
C ALA A 423 9.12 -23.88 -4.55
N GLU A 424 7.80 -23.81 -4.28
CA GLU A 424 6.92 -24.98 -4.18
C GLU A 424 6.75 -25.72 -5.51
N GLU A 425 6.63 -24.98 -6.63
CA GLU A 425 6.56 -25.54 -7.98
C GLU A 425 7.84 -26.32 -8.36
N TRP A 426 9.01 -25.75 -8.06
CA TRP A 426 10.31 -26.33 -8.41
C TRP A 426 10.86 -27.32 -7.38
N LYS A 427 10.23 -27.42 -6.20
CA LYS A 427 10.72 -28.21 -5.05
C LYS A 427 12.13 -27.80 -4.60
N VAL A 428 12.35 -26.49 -4.53
CA VAL A 428 13.59 -25.86 -4.06
C VAL A 428 13.30 -24.91 -2.90
N ASP A 429 14.35 -24.46 -2.20
CA ASP A 429 14.17 -23.49 -1.14
C ASP A 429 13.80 -22.10 -1.68
N TRP A 430 12.90 -21.41 -0.98
CA TRP A 430 12.63 -19.99 -1.20
C TRP A 430 13.87 -19.19 -0.83
N LEU A 431 14.39 -18.41 -1.78
CA LEU A 431 15.67 -17.71 -1.67
C LEU A 431 15.68 -16.80 -0.45
N ASP A 432 16.63 -17.06 0.45
CA ASP A 432 16.86 -16.26 1.64
C ASP A 432 18.33 -15.85 1.76
N LEU A 433 18.60 -14.55 1.87
CA LEU A 433 19.97 -14.04 1.97
C LEU A 433 20.54 -14.11 3.40
N THR A 434 19.77 -14.58 4.38
CA THR A 434 20.10 -14.52 5.83
C THR A 434 20.12 -15.85 6.56
N LYS A 435 19.46 -16.89 6.04
CA LYS A 435 19.27 -18.16 6.75
C LYS A 435 19.03 -19.32 5.79
N GLY A 436 19.10 -20.53 6.35
CA GLY A 436 18.75 -21.76 5.65
C GLY A 436 19.76 -22.16 4.57
N ARG A 437 19.38 -23.18 3.79
CA ARG A 437 20.23 -23.80 2.75
C ARG A 437 20.64 -22.83 1.63
N SER A 438 19.92 -21.73 1.46
CA SER A 438 20.29 -20.66 0.53
C SER A 438 21.72 -20.16 0.77
N LEU A 439 22.18 -20.09 2.02
CA LEU A 439 23.52 -19.58 2.34
C LEU A 439 24.64 -20.42 1.73
N ASP A 440 24.56 -21.76 1.80
CA ASP A 440 25.58 -22.64 1.23
C ASP A 440 25.61 -22.57 -0.29
N ILE A 441 24.42 -22.50 -0.92
CA ILE A 441 24.28 -22.35 -2.37
C ILE A 441 24.91 -21.04 -2.82
N LEU A 442 24.54 -19.91 -2.19
CA LEU A 442 25.06 -18.59 -2.54
C LEU A 442 26.58 -18.49 -2.29
N LYS A 443 27.09 -19.08 -1.20
CA LYS A 443 28.53 -19.16 -0.93
C LYS A 443 29.29 -19.88 -2.04
N SER A 444 28.75 -20.98 -2.55
CA SER A 444 29.40 -21.71 -3.65
C SER A 444 29.53 -20.86 -4.93
N TYR A 445 28.51 -20.07 -5.26
CA TYR A 445 28.58 -19.14 -6.40
C TYR A 445 29.50 -17.96 -6.12
N MET A 446 29.53 -17.45 -4.88
CA MET A 446 30.40 -16.36 -4.48
C MET A 446 31.87 -16.73 -4.64
N GLU A 447 32.29 -17.92 -4.17
CA GLU A 447 33.68 -18.37 -4.34
C GLU A 447 34.05 -18.57 -5.82
N LYS A 448 33.12 -19.11 -6.62
CA LYS A 448 33.30 -19.24 -8.07
C LYS A 448 33.49 -17.87 -8.73
N PHE A 449 32.55 -16.94 -8.50
CA PHE A 449 32.57 -15.61 -9.12
C PHE A 449 33.74 -14.75 -8.65
N LYS A 450 34.14 -14.88 -7.39
CA LYS A 450 35.35 -14.26 -6.85
C LYS A 450 36.62 -14.75 -7.55
N LYS A 451 36.74 -16.07 -7.79
CA LYS A 451 37.87 -16.66 -8.53
C LYS A 451 37.90 -16.21 -9.99
N GLU A 452 36.74 -16.14 -10.63
CA GLU A 452 36.58 -15.74 -12.03
C GLU A 452 36.64 -14.21 -12.23
N ASN A 453 36.58 -13.44 -11.13
CA ASN A 453 36.34 -12.01 -11.14
C ASN A 453 35.12 -11.63 -12.02
N TYR A 454 34.03 -12.37 -11.83
CA TYR A 454 32.86 -12.33 -12.71
C TYR A 454 32.22 -10.94 -12.75
N ILE A 455 31.88 -10.48 -13.96
CA ILE A 455 31.08 -9.28 -14.19
C ILE A 455 29.85 -9.69 -15.01
N PRO A 456 28.62 -9.46 -14.52
CA PRO A 456 27.41 -9.80 -15.25
C PRO A 456 27.36 -9.11 -16.63
N PRO A 457 26.92 -9.80 -17.70
CA PRO A 457 26.81 -9.24 -19.04
C PRO A 457 26.03 -7.93 -19.11
N GLU A 458 24.99 -7.80 -18.28
CA GLU A 458 24.08 -6.65 -18.20
C GLU A 458 24.80 -5.35 -17.84
N ILE A 459 25.89 -5.44 -17.07
CA ILE A 459 26.64 -4.29 -16.54
C ILE A 459 28.11 -4.27 -16.95
N LYS A 460 28.52 -5.15 -17.88
CA LYS A 460 29.92 -5.28 -18.31
C LYS A 460 30.55 -3.98 -18.82
N GLY A 461 29.76 -3.07 -19.39
CA GLY A 461 30.22 -1.74 -19.83
C GLY A 461 30.29 -0.67 -18.73
N TYR A 462 29.90 -1.00 -17.49
CA TYR A 462 29.72 -0.05 -16.39
C TYR A 462 30.53 -0.42 -15.13
N VAL A 463 31.29 -1.52 -15.18
CA VAL A 463 32.08 -2.04 -14.06
C VAL A 463 33.48 -2.37 -14.56
N THR A 464 34.50 -1.84 -13.88
CA THR A 464 35.89 -2.20 -14.15
C THR A 464 36.26 -3.55 -13.51
N PRO A 465 37.24 -4.30 -14.04
CA PRO A 465 37.76 -5.50 -13.38
C PRO A 465 38.23 -5.26 -11.95
N GLU A 466 38.79 -4.09 -11.64
CA GLU A 466 39.25 -3.68 -10.32
C GLU A 466 38.08 -3.50 -9.34
N GLU A 467 37.02 -2.81 -9.77
CA GLU A 467 35.78 -2.68 -8.99
C GLU A 467 35.15 -4.04 -8.72
N ALA A 468 35.08 -4.92 -9.72
CA ALA A 468 34.58 -6.29 -9.53
C ALA A 468 35.38 -7.04 -8.46
N ARG A 469 36.72 -6.97 -8.49
CA ARG A 469 37.57 -7.59 -7.45
C ARG A 469 37.33 -6.98 -6.07
N ALA A 470 37.03 -5.68 -5.99
CA ALA A 470 36.69 -5.03 -4.73
C ALA A 470 35.33 -5.51 -4.20
N ARG A 471 34.29 -5.55 -5.04
CA ARG A 471 32.96 -6.05 -4.71
C ARG A 471 32.98 -7.50 -4.22
N TRP A 472 33.63 -8.41 -4.96
CA TRP A 472 33.73 -9.82 -4.55
C TRP A 472 34.49 -10.04 -3.24
N ARG A 473 35.53 -9.23 -2.96
CA ARG A 473 36.22 -9.25 -1.66
C ARG A 473 35.32 -8.72 -0.54
N ALA A 474 34.56 -7.66 -0.80
CA ALA A 474 33.66 -7.05 0.19
C ALA A 474 32.54 -8.02 0.61
N ILE A 475 31.85 -8.64 -0.34
CA ILE A 475 30.78 -9.60 -0.02
C ILE A 475 31.30 -10.88 0.65
N SER A 476 32.50 -11.34 0.29
CA SER A 476 33.18 -12.45 0.97
C SER A 476 33.47 -12.10 2.43
N TYR A 477 34.07 -10.93 2.69
CA TYR A 477 34.35 -10.47 4.05
C TYR A 477 33.07 -10.24 4.86
N TRP A 478 32.03 -9.71 4.21
CA TRP A 478 30.71 -9.54 4.83
C TRP A 478 30.14 -10.89 5.30
N PHE A 479 30.18 -11.91 4.44
CA PHE A 479 29.74 -13.25 4.79
C PHE A 479 30.57 -13.84 5.94
N ASP A 480 31.90 -13.73 5.89
CA ASP A 480 32.76 -14.25 6.95
C ASP A 480 32.49 -13.57 8.32
N LYS A 481 32.11 -12.29 8.30
CA LYS A 481 31.86 -11.50 9.50
C LYS A 481 30.46 -11.70 10.09
N TYR A 482 29.43 -11.74 9.25
CA TYR A 482 28.02 -11.75 9.70
C TYR A 482 27.27 -13.04 9.40
N GLY A 483 27.86 -13.94 8.62
CA GLY A 483 27.30 -15.26 8.29
C GLY A 483 26.17 -15.22 7.25
N HIS A 484 26.00 -14.12 6.51
CA HIS A 484 24.91 -13.98 5.55
C HIS A 484 25.27 -13.07 4.37
N PHE A 485 24.41 -13.01 3.34
CA PHE A 485 24.61 -12.22 2.12
C PHE A 485 23.75 -10.95 2.04
N TYR A 486 22.86 -10.72 3.01
CA TYR A 486 22.00 -9.53 3.01
C TYR A 486 22.78 -8.23 3.25
N VAL A 487 23.16 -7.55 2.16
CA VAL A 487 23.78 -6.22 2.12
C VAL A 487 22.80 -5.25 1.48
N SER A 488 22.56 -4.08 2.09
CA SER A 488 21.69 -3.04 1.54
C SER A 488 22.21 -1.65 1.94
N ASP A 489 21.39 -0.62 1.95
CA ASP A 489 21.83 0.78 1.98
C ASP A 489 21.09 1.67 2.99
N GLY A 490 20.24 1.07 3.83
CA GLY A 490 19.46 1.73 4.87
C GLY A 490 20.28 2.11 6.13
N PRO A 491 19.64 2.77 7.11
CA PRO A 491 20.30 3.31 8.31
C PRO A 491 20.81 2.24 9.27
N PHE A 492 20.34 1.01 9.17
CA PHE A 492 20.82 -0.12 9.94
C PHE A 492 21.25 -1.26 9.01
N TYR A 493 22.14 -2.12 9.48
CA TYR A 493 22.45 -3.38 8.83
C TYR A 493 22.12 -4.57 9.75
N ILE A 494 21.84 -5.73 9.16
CA ILE A 494 21.62 -6.97 9.91
C ILE A 494 22.98 -7.43 10.45
N ALA A 495 23.11 -7.48 11.77
CA ALA A 495 24.33 -7.93 12.44
C ALA A 495 24.23 -9.41 12.88
N LYS A 496 23.02 -9.92 13.11
CA LYS A 496 22.75 -11.33 13.42
C LYS A 496 21.28 -11.66 13.13
N VAL A 497 21.03 -12.85 12.59
CA VAL A 497 19.71 -13.50 12.55
C VAL A 497 19.76 -14.76 13.41
N ASP A 498 18.79 -14.90 14.32
CA ASP A 498 18.67 -16.05 15.22
C ASP A 498 17.25 -16.62 15.11
N THR A 499 17.10 -17.67 14.30
CA THR A 499 15.79 -18.29 14.02
C THR A 499 15.26 -19.09 15.20
N VAL A 500 16.13 -19.60 16.06
CA VAL A 500 15.79 -20.36 17.27
C VAL A 500 15.25 -19.41 18.33
N ALA A 501 15.98 -18.33 18.63
CA ALA A 501 15.54 -17.31 19.59
C ALA A 501 14.45 -16.39 19.04
N ARG A 502 14.15 -16.46 17.72
CA ARG A 502 13.25 -15.56 16.99
C ARG A 502 13.68 -14.09 17.15
N GLN A 503 14.91 -13.78 16.75
CA GLN A 503 15.49 -12.44 16.90
C GLN A 503 16.29 -12.02 15.67
N VAL A 504 16.22 -10.72 15.34
CA VAL A 504 17.12 -10.06 14.39
C VAL A 504 17.80 -8.91 15.14
N ILE A 505 19.13 -8.91 15.14
CA ILE A 505 19.93 -7.83 15.71
C ILE A 505 20.35 -6.92 14.57
N MET A 506 19.94 -5.65 14.62
CA MET A 506 20.34 -4.63 13.66
C MET A 506 21.24 -3.59 14.34
N LYS A 507 22.29 -3.16 13.64
CA LYS A 507 23.23 -2.14 14.14
C LYS A 507 23.23 -0.94 13.21
N ALA A 508 23.39 0.26 13.78
CA ALA A 508 23.43 1.50 13.00
C ALA A 508 24.60 1.48 12.01
N PHE A 509 24.31 1.78 10.75
CA PHE A 509 25.30 1.94 9.70
C PHE A 509 25.88 3.35 9.76
N ARG A 510 27.16 3.47 10.13
CA ARG A 510 27.78 4.77 10.43
C ARG A 510 28.15 5.59 9.20
N GLU A 511 28.15 4.97 8.01
CA GLU A 511 28.39 5.63 6.73
C GLU A 511 27.09 5.96 5.98
N TYR A 512 25.95 5.87 6.67
CA TYR A 512 24.65 6.25 6.13
C TYR A 512 24.63 7.76 5.77
N PRO A 513 24.13 8.15 4.58
CA PRO A 513 24.29 9.52 4.08
C PRO A 513 23.37 10.55 4.76
N PHE A 514 22.39 10.14 5.56
CA PHE A 514 21.49 11.05 6.24
C PHE A 514 21.74 11.10 7.75
N ARG A 515 21.64 12.30 8.30
CA ARG A 515 21.67 12.52 9.75
C ARG A 515 20.41 11.96 10.42
N ALA A 516 20.52 11.65 11.71
CA ALA A 516 19.40 11.13 12.50
C ALA A 516 18.19 12.08 12.59
N ASP A 517 18.39 13.39 12.41
CA ASP A 517 17.36 14.43 12.41
C ASP A 517 16.69 14.65 11.05
N ARG A 518 17.08 13.92 10.00
CA ARG A 518 16.60 14.09 8.61
C ARG A 518 15.08 14.16 8.47
N TRP A 519 14.37 13.36 9.28
CA TRP A 519 12.91 13.22 9.22
C TRP A 519 12.20 13.87 10.41
N ALA A 520 12.87 14.71 11.19
CA ALA A 520 12.30 15.30 12.41
C ALA A 520 11.05 16.15 12.14
N TYR A 521 10.91 16.72 10.93
CA TYR A 521 9.73 17.48 10.52
C TYR A 521 8.46 16.62 10.39
N LEU A 522 8.59 15.29 10.37
CA LEU A 522 7.47 14.33 10.32
C LEU A 522 7.01 13.87 11.71
N ILE A 523 7.62 14.33 12.80
CA ILE A 523 7.32 13.81 14.15
C ILE A 523 5.90 14.20 14.59
N LYS A 524 5.45 15.40 14.24
CA LYS A 524 4.14 15.92 14.62
C LYS A 524 3.22 16.00 13.39
N PRO A 525 2.20 15.15 13.27
CA PRO A 525 1.19 15.31 12.23
C PRO A 525 0.39 16.58 12.46
N ARG A 526 0.21 17.35 11.39
CA ARG A 526 -0.48 18.66 11.42
C ARG A 526 -1.99 18.50 11.26
N VAL A 527 -2.61 17.76 12.18
CA VAL A 527 -4.06 17.57 12.23
C VAL A 527 -4.71 18.82 12.82
N PRO A 528 -5.64 19.51 12.10
CA PRO A 528 -6.26 20.73 12.60
C PRO A 528 -7.24 20.45 13.76
N SER A 529 -7.46 21.42 14.62
CA SER A 529 -8.64 21.49 15.49
C SER A 529 -9.69 22.37 14.82
N ILE A 530 -10.91 21.85 14.67
CA ILE A 530 -12.04 22.54 14.02
C ILE A 530 -13.12 22.87 15.05
N VAL A 531 -13.57 24.12 15.06
CA VAL A 531 -14.72 24.57 15.86
C VAL A 531 -15.74 25.20 14.92
N VAL A 532 -17.02 24.86 15.10
CA VAL A 532 -18.14 25.38 14.30
C VAL A 532 -19.05 26.17 15.23
N SER A 533 -19.44 27.37 14.82
CA SER A 533 -20.41 28.21 15.52
C SER A 533 -21.42 28.80 14.53
N GLY A 534 -22.65 29.02 14.97
CA GLY A 534 -23.73 29.53 14.13
C GLY A 534 -25.08 29.40 14.83
N PRO A 535 -26.18 29.75 14.14
CA PRO A 535 -27.51 29.72 14.72
C PRO A 535 -28.00 28.27 14.97
N SER A 536 -28.74 28.08 16.05
CA SER A 536 -29.45 26.82 16.36
C SER A 536 -30.87 26.78 15.78
N GLU A 537 -31.40 27.91 15.34
CA GLU A 537 -32.74 28.06 14.75
C GLU A 537 -32.69 29.09 13.60
N ALA A 538 -33.45 28.86 12.54
CA ALA A 538 -33.62 29.80 11.44
C ALA A 538 -35.00 29.67 10.79
N THR A 539 -35.52 30.76 10.26
CA THR A 539 -36.76 30.77 9.49
C THR A 539 -36.54 30.24 8.07
N LEU A 540 -37.49 29.49 7.52
CA LEU A 540 -37.44 29.07 6.11
C LEU A 540 -37.34 30.29 5.18
N GLY A 541 -36.46 30.21 4.17
CA GLY A 541 -36.19 31.31 3.26
C GLY A 541 -35.27 32.41 3.82
N SER A 542 -34.75 32.27 5.04
CA SER A 542 -33.74 33.20 5.58
C SER A 542 -32.32 32.84 5.14
N ARG A 543 -31.42 33.84 5.14
CA ARG A 543 -29.98 33.63 4.98
C ARG A 543 -29.40 33.08 6.28
N VAL A 544 -28.66 31.98 6.20
CA VAL A 544 -28.05 31.32 7.37
C VAL A 544 -26.54 31.25 7.20
N VAL A 545 -25.79 31.67 8.23
CA VAL A 545 -24.31 31.67 8.21
C VAL A 545 -23.76 30.93 9.42
N PHE A 546 -22.84 30.00 9.17
CA PHE A 546 -22.01 29.35 10.17
C PHE A 546 -20.55 29.78 10.00
N ASN A 547 -19.88 30.04 11.11
CA ASN A 547 -18.45 30.27 11.17
C ASN A 547 -17.73 28.98 11.54
N VAL A 548 -16.60 28.74 10.89
CA VAL A 548 -15.72 27.61 11.16
C VAL A 548 -14.33 28.15 11.44
N THR A 549 -13.74 27.79 12.57
CA THR A 549 -12.35 28.13 12.89
C THR A 549 -11.47 26.89 12.87
N SER A 550 -10.24 27.05 12.41
CA SER A 550 -9.22 26.02 12.28
C SER A 550 -7.94 26.48 12.95
N THR A 551 -7.43 25.66 13.87
CA THR A 551 -6.17 25.91 14.57
C THR A 551 -5.26 24.70 14.57
N PHE A 552 -3.95 24.90 14.72
CA PHE A 552 -2.96 23.87 14.98
C PHE A 552 -2.02 24.36 16.09
N GLU A 553 -1.84 23.56 17.14
CA GLU A 553 -1.09 23.94 18.36
C GLU A 553 -1.50 25.34 18.91
N GLY A 554 -2.82 25.62 18.92
CA GLY A 554 -3.39 26.86 19.43
C GLY A 554 -3.24 28.08 18.50
N ARG A 555 -2.65 27.93 17.31
CA ARG A 555 -2.47 29.03 16.35
C ARG A 555 -3.40 28.86 15.14
N PRO A 556 -3.88 29.96 14.51
CA PRO A 556 -4.68 29.85 13.29
C PRO A 556 -3.99 29.03 12.20
N TYR A 557 -4.73 28.13 11.56
CA TYR A 557 -4.20 27.23 10.53
C TYR A 557 -5.10 27.19 9.29
N THR A 558 -4.59 27.76 8.19
CA THR A 558 -5.36 28.01 6.95
C THR A 558 -5.22 26.89 5.90
N ARG A 559 -4.21 26.02 6.01
CA ARG A 559 -3.96 24.94 5.04
C ARG A 559 -4.88 23.74 5.31
N VAL A 560 -6.19 23.99 5.24
CA VAL A 560 -7.26 23.05 5.54
C VAL A 560 -8.34 23.15 4.48
N GLY A 561 -8.72 22.01 3.89
CA GLY A 561 -9.95 21.89 3.14
C GLY A 561 -11.13 21.70 4.09
N VAL A 562 -12.10 22.61 4.06
CA VAL A 562 -13.31 22.54 4.90
C VAL A 562 -14.53 22.31 4.01
N LYS A 563 -15.19 21.17 4.19
CA LYS A 563 -16.41 20.78 3.48
C LYS A 563 -17.58 20.70 4.46
N TYR A 564 -18.80 20.83 3.95
CA TYR A 564 -20.00 20.63 4.75
C TYR A 564 -21.02 19.73 4.05
N LEU A 565 -21.85 19.09 4.86
CA LEU A 565 -23.07 18.38 4.48
C LEU A 565 -24.21 18.87 5.40
N LEU A 566 -25.36 19.20 4.83
CA LEU A 566 -26.59 19.38 5.59
C LEU A 566 -27.43 18.11 5.43
N LEU A 567 -27.80 17.48 6.53
CA LEU A 567 -28.63 16.28 6.58
C LEU A 567 -30.03 16.65 7.06
N SER A 568 -31.05 16.11 6.38
CA SER A 568 -32.45 16.22 6.78
C SER A 568 -32.73 15.46 8.08
N PRO A 569 -33.90 15.67 8.72
CA PRO A 569 -34.34 14.87 9.86
C PRO A 569 -34.33 13.35 9.59
N LYS A 570 -34.44 12.95 8.31
CA LYS A 570 -34.40 11.54 7.86
C LYS A 570 -32.97 11.05 7.58
N GLY A 571 -31.95 11.84 7.88
CA GLY A 571 -30.55 11.52 7.62
C GLY A 571 -30.14 11.59 6.14
N VAL A 572 -30.93 12.23 5.27
CA VAL A 572 -30.60 12.36 3.84
C VAL A 572 -29.80 13.63 3.62
N VAL A 573 -28.69 13.55 2.89
CA VAL A 573 -27.90 14.74 2.51
C VAL A 573 -28.71 15.58 1.50
N ILE A 574 -28.98 16.84 1.82
CA ILE A 574 -29.77 17.76 0.98
C ILE A 574 -28.95 18.93 0.44
N LEU A 575 -27.96 19.41 1.20
CA LEU A 575 -26.99 20.41 0.75
C LEU A 575 -25.58 19.93 1.04
N ARG A 576 -24.62 20.36 0.21
CA ARG A 576 -23.19 20.10 0.39
C ARG A 576 -22.37 21.15 -0.33
N GLY A 577 -21.19 21.44 0.19
CA GLY A 577 -20.28 22.40 -0.43
C GLY A 577 -18.95 22.52 0.29
N ASP A 578 -18.18 23.49 -0.15
CA ASP A 578 -16.93 23.93 0.48
C ASP A 578 -17.20 25.19 1.30
N ALA A 579 -16.60 25.30 2.49
CA ALA A 579 -16.63 26.54 3.26
C ALA A 579 -15.68 27.57 2.61
N LYS A 580 -16.08 28.84 2.62
CA LYS A 580 -15.28 29.94 2.05
C LYS A 580 -14.27 30.42 3.08
N ALA A 581 -12.99 30.47 2.73
CA ALA A 581 -11.99 31.11 3.60
C ALA A 581 -12.25 32.62 3.64
N VAL A 582 -12.39 33.18 4.85
CA VAL A 582 -12.64 34.62 5.08
C VAL A 582 -11.55 35.29 5.92
N GLY A 583 -10.59 34.51 6.42
CA GLY A 583 -9.46 34.99 7.19
C GLY A 583 -8.48 33.87 7.55
N MET A 584 -7.42 34.21 8.28
CA MET A 584 -6.45 33.21 8.74
C MET A 584 -7.11 32.19 9.68
N GLY A 585 -7.20 30.94 9.23
CA GLY A 585 -7.88 29.88 9.98
C GLY A 585 -9.39 30.12 10.19
N VAL A 586 -10.03 31.00 9.42
CA VAL A 586 -11.47 31.29 9.55
C VAL A 586 -12.16 31.04 8.21
N PHE A 587 -13.25 30.28 8.26
CA PHE A 587 -14.07 29.92 7.12
C PHE A 587 -15.55 30.17 7.43
N THR A 588 -16.36 30.36 6.38
CA THR A 588 -17.81 30.51 6.50
C THR A 588 -18.55 29.50 5.63
N ILE A 589 -19.65 28.99 6.16
CA ILE A 589 -20.64 28.19 5.43
C ILE A 589 -21.90 29.06 5.39
N GLU A 590 -22.41 29.28 4.19
CA GLU A 590 -23.58 30.13 3.98
C GLU A 590 -24.64 29.35 3.21
N PHE A 591 -25.88 29.38 3.71
CA PHE A 591 -27.06 28.91 3.00
C PHE A 591 -27.86 30.12 2.53
N SER A 592 -28.16 30.14 1.23
CA SER A 592 -28.92 31.23 0.64
C SER A 592 -30.42 31.11 0.97
N PRO A 593 -31.18 32.23 0.95
CA PRO A 593 -32.65 32.21 1.00
C PRO A 593 -33.30 31.20 0.04
N GLU A 594 -32.76 31.06 -1.18
CA GLU A 594 -33.27 30.13 -2.19
C GLU A 594 -33.00 28.66 -1.84
N GLU A 595 -31.93 28.37 -1.12
CA GLU A 595 -31.64 27.02 -0.61
C GLU A 595 -32.51 26.70 0.60
N THR A 596 -32.62 27.63 1.56
CA THR A 596 -33.37 27.42 2.81
C THR A 596 -34.88 27.39 2.60
N SER A 597 -35.41 28.10 1.61
CA SER A 597 -36.84 28.04 1.24
C SER A 597 -37.29 26.71 0.66
N LYS A 598 -36.36 25.89 0.14
CA LYS A 598 -36.64 24.53 -0.36
C LYS A 598 -36.64 23.48 0.76
N LEU A 599 -36.29 23.86 1.99
CA LEU A 599 -36.29 22.98 3.14
C LEU A 599 -37.70 22.82 3.71
N THR A 600 -37.88 21.82 4.56
CA THR A 600 -39.12 21.58 5.31
C THR A 600 -38.89 21.94 6.77
N PRO A 601 -39.92 22.32 7.54
CA PRO A 601 -39.74 22.52 8.98
C PRO A 601 -39.17 21.27 9.65
N GLY A 602 -38.24 21.46 10.59
CA GLY A 602 -37.64 20.38 11.35
C GLY A 602 -36.16 20.57 11.69
N ALA A 603 -35.61 19.59 12.42
CA ALA A 603 -34.21 19.60 12.86
C ALA A 603 -33.28 19.00 11.81
N TYR A 604 -32.33 19.80 11.35
CA TYR A 604 -31.29 19.40 10.40
C TYR A 604 -29.95 19.28 11.12
N THR A 605 -29.09 18.40 10.62
CA THR A 605 -27.72 18.25 11.11
C THR A 605 -26.75 18.84 10.11
N LEU A 606 -26.00 19.86 10.51
CA LEU A 606 -24.84 20.36 9.77
C LEU A 606 -23.61 19.57 10.20
N MET A 607 -23.05 18.82 9.25
CA MET A 607 -21.77 18.13 9.41
C MET A 607 -20.67 18.92 8.69
N VAL A 608 -19.64 19.32 9.42
CA VAL A 608 -18.46 20.01 8.90
C VAL A 608 -17.26 19.07 8.97
N ILE A 609 -16.53 18.97 7.86
CA ILE A 609 -15.38 18.07 7.69
C ILE A 609 -14.17 18.93 7.34
N GLY A 610 -13.20 19.02 8.24
CA GLY A 610 -11.92 19.68 8.01
C GLY A 610 -10.81 18.65 7.77
N VAL A 611 -10.01 18.84 6.71
CA VAL A 611 -8.85 17.98 6.40
C VAL A 611 -7.63 18.88 6.18
N GLY A 612 -6.56 18.68 6.95
CA GLY A 612 -5.32 19.42 6.78
C GLY A 612 -4.57 18.99 5.52
N GLU A 613 -3.92 19.93 4.82
CA GLU A 613 -3.09 19.60 3.66
C GLU A 613 -1.86 18.74 4.02
N GLU A 614 -1.41 18.83 5.27
CA GLU A 614 -0.20 18.18 5.78
C GLU A 614 -0.49 16.92 6.62
N ALA A 615 -1.77 16.63 6.87
CA ALA A 615 -2.24 15.44 7.58
C ALA A 615 -3.65 15.05 7.10
N ALA A 616 -3.76 13.90 6.44
CA ALA A 616 -4.98 13.34 5.86
C ALA A 616 -5.90 12.68 6.90
N THR A 617 -6.05 13.29 8.08
CA THR A 617 -7.03 12.89 9.09
C THR A 617 -8.22 13.83 9.01
N PRO A 618 -9.41 13.35 8.62
CA PRO A 618 -10.61 14.17 8.64
C PRO A 618 -11.07 14.42 10.09
N ILE A 619 -11.33 15.69 10.40
CA ILE A 619 -11.97 16.11 11.63
C ILE A 619 -13.41 16.44 11.33
N ILE A 620 -14.32 15.67 11.93
CA ILE A 620 -15.75 15.80 11.73
C ILE A 620 -16.36 16.49 12.96
N LYS A 621 -17.06 17.60 12.73
CA LYS A 621 -17.89 18.28 13.72
C LYS A 621 -19.34 18.27 13.25
N THR A 622 -20.26 18.10 14.18
CA THR A 622 -21.69 18.18 13.90
C THR A 622 -22.32 19.24 14.79
N THR A 623 -23.27 19.98 14.23
CA THR A 623 -24.15 20.89 14.95
C THR A 623 -25.56 20.76 14.39
N SER A 624 -26.56 21.15 15.17
CA SER A 624 -27.96 21.08 14.78
C SER A 624 -28.50 22.47 14.48
N ILE A 625 -29.42 22.55 13.53
CA ILE A 625 -30.20 23.75 13.23
C ILE A 625 -31.67 23.36 12.99
N VAL A 626 -32.59 24.06 13.63
CA VAL A 626 -34.02 23.88 13.45
C VAL A 626 -34.54 24.90 12.46
N PHE A 627 -35.19 24.45 11.38
CA PHE A 627 -35.90 25.35 10.48
C PHE A 627 -37.38 25.45 10.89
N VAL A 628 -37.85 26.67 11.11
CA VAL A 628 -39.23 26.98 11.48
C VAL A 628 -39.96 27.70 10.34
N PRO A 629 -41.31 27.59 10.26
CA PRO A 629 -42.10 28.35 9.29
C PRO A 629 -41.83 29.87 9.34
N GLY A 630 -41.96 30.49 8.17
CA GLY A 630 -41.92 31.94 7.90
C GLY A 630 -42.85 32.77 8.75
#